data_AF-A0A945PFB0-F1
#
_entry.id   AF-A0A945PFB0-F1
#
_cell.length_a   1.000
_cell.length_b   1.000
_cell.length_c   1.000
_cell.angle_alpha   90.00
_cell.angle_beta   90.00
_cell.angle_gamma   90.00
#
_symmetry.space_group_name_H-M   'P 1'
#
loop_
_entity.id
_entity.type
_entity.pdbx_description
1 polymer ?
#
loop_
_entity_poly.entity_id
_entity_poly.type
_entity_poly.pdbx_seq_one_letter_code
_entity_poly.pdbx_strand_id
1 'polypeptide(L)'
;MNPTAPPLWDRGRRAMVLVSGLVLAGSALHAQDSELPHRTINQSLLIDLRQGEVPSTISASGLYSDMTTLTVAPGIVSYDVNSPLWSDGAWKERFIALPGEARIDFSPNGNWSFPPNTVLVKNFYLEERLGRPETRSLIETRFLVRHAEDDGWSGFSYKWDFDGQDAVLLKREETEAYFVFDDKAAGGLREHLHFFPNRTQCDQCHTGAAGFVLGVTTAQLNRQKDGIPQLAAMNQAGLFSNDIALDKLPAMVDPLDEDADLQLRARSYLAANCSHCHRPGVVDKADIDLRFETSLELTRTVNRVPTLAAFDLVEPRLIKPADPANSSLLQRTQALDSGRMPPLASEIVDVEGTRVVRRWIEAMDPVTTVIWQPTTPLRLLLHRNTPNPFNATTQVSYQLPTADRVRLEIIDVTGRHVRHLTDAHLPAGTHVARWDGRDDRGKHVASGVYIYRLQAGAMHRQRRLTLLK
;
A
#
# COMPACT_ATOMS: atom_id res chain seq x y z
N MET A 1 -36.38 40.27 16.97
CA MET A 1 -36.47 38.82 16.75
C MET A 1 -35.07 38.36 16.34
N ASN A 2 -34.34 37.79 17.29
CA ASN A 2 -33.03 37.16 17.11
C ASN A 2 -33.23 35.72 16.63
N PRO A 3 -32.46 35.23 15.64
CA PRO A 3 -32.03 33.84 15.61
C PRO A 3 -30.66 33.75 16.28
N THR A 4 -30.65 32.99 17.36
CA THR A 4 -29.51 32.65 18.22
C THR A 4 -28.40 31.94 17.45
N ALA A 5 -27.17 32.47 17.55
CA ALA A 5 -25.96 31.73 17.23
C ALA A 5 -25.79 30.55 18.21
N PRO A 6 -25.29 29.38 17.76
CA PRO A 6 -25.00 28.27 18.65
C PRO A 6 -23.83 28.61 19.59
N PRO A 7 -23.79 28.03 20.81
CA PRO A 7 -22.84 28.42 21.84
C PRO A 7 -21.41 28.04 21.47
N LEU A 8 -20.50 29.00 21.62
CA LEU A 8 -19.05 28.81 21.64
C LEU A 8 -18.71 27.78 22.73
N TRP A 9 -18.20 26.62 22.33
CA TRP A 9 -17.67 25.63 23.27
C TRP A 9 -16.31 26.08 23.79
N ASP A 10 -16.29 26.53 25.04
CA ASP A 10 -15.07 26.59 25.85
C ASP A 10 -14.76 25.17 26.36
N ARG A 11 -14.04 24.39 25.54
CA ARG A 11 -13.49 23.10 25.97
C ARG A 11 -12.13 23.36 26.60
N GLY A 12 -12.04 23.04 27.89
CA GLY A 12 -10.82 23.11 28.67
C GLY A 12 -9.65 22.49 27.91
N ARG A 13 -8.63 23.32 27.68
CA ARG A 13 -7.40 22.98 26.96
C ARG A 13 -6.77 21.73 27.57
N ARG A 14 -6.82 20.61 26.85
CA ARG A 14 -5.81 19.56 26.99
C ARG A 14 -4.79 19.80 25.88
N ALA A 15 -3.78 20.60 26.19
CA ALA A 15 -2.55 20.58 25.41
C ALA A 15 -1.96 19.18 25.59
N MET A 16 -2.05 18.35 24.57
CA MET A 16 -1.31 17.11 24.51
C MET A 16 0.17 17.51 24.35
N VAL A 17 0.86 17.62 25.48
CA VAL A 17 2.32 17.68 25.47
C VAL A 17 2.77 16.35 24.90
N LEU A 18 3.27 16.38 23.66
CA LEU A 18 4.19 15.37 23.16
C LEU A 18 5.32 15.29 24.18
N VAL A 19 5.25 14.31 25.08
CA VAL A 19 6.39 13.95 25.91
C VAL A 19 7.36 13.25 24.98
N SER A 20 8.16 14.04 24.29
CA SER A 20 9.43 13.59 23.75
C SER A 20 10.19 12.96 24.91
N GLY A 21 10.35 11.64 24.87
CA GLY A 21 11.10 10.90 25.86
C GLY A 21 12.51 11.48 26.01
N LEU A 22 12.80 11.93 27.23
CA LEU A 22 14.12 12.15 27.84
C LEU A 22 15.21 12.81 26.95
N VAL A 23 15.40 14.11 27.16
CA VAL A 23 16.72 14.75 26.96
C VAL A 23 17.64 14.23 28.07
N LEU A 24 18.54 13.30 27.73
CA LEU A 24 19.76 13.11 28.52
C LEU A 24 20.77 14.17 28.08
N ALA A 25 21.12 15.03 29.04
CA ALA A 25 22.11 16.08 28.88
C ALA A 25 23.45 15.49 28.39
N GLY A 26 24.09 16.24 27.49
CA GLY A 26 25.33 15.85 26.83
C GLY A 26 26.42 15.46 27.82
N SER A 27 26.96 14.27 27.59
CA SER A 27 28.32 13.88 27.92
C SER A 27 28.76 13.03 26.75
N ALA A 28 29.86 13.39 26.10
CA ALA A 28 30.47 12.59 25.05
C ALA A 28 30.84 11.22 25.62
N LEU A 29 29.93 10.26 25.48
CA LEU A 29 30.14 8.87 25.84
C LEU A 29 30.39 8.12 24.55
N HIS A 30 31.51 7.41 24.56
CA HIS A 30 31.92 6.47 23.53
C HIS A 30 30.75 5.56 23.20
N ALA A 31 30.59 5.22 21.91
CA ALA A 31 29.74 4.14 21.46
C ALA A 31 30.23 2.82 22.11
N GLN A 32 29.78 2.56 23.33
CA GLN A 32 29.68 1.22 23.85
C GLN A 32 28.47 0.59 23.15
N ASP A 33 28.65 -0.63 22.66
CA ASP A 33 27.62 -1.50 22.13
C ASP A 33 26.45 -1.64 23.12
N SER A 34 25.53 -0.68 23.15
CA SER A 34 24.23 -0.92 23.77
C SER A 34 23.43 -1.70 22.75
N GLU A 35 23.42 -3.02 22.91
CA GLU A 35 22.45 -3.89 22.25
C GLU A 35 21.07 -3.23 22.38
N LEU A 36 20.46 -2.81 21.27
CA LEU A 36 19.06 -2.41 21.29
C LEU A 36 18.29 -3.62 21.83
N PRO A 37 17.41 -3.43 22.82
CA PRO A 37 16.75 -4.54 23.48
C PRO A 37 15.95 -5.38 22.47
N HIS A 38 15.99 -6.70 22.64
CA HIS A 38 15.12 -7.61 21.91
C HIS A 38 13.65 -7.16 22.02
N ARG A 39 12.89 -7.31 20.93
CA ARG A 39 11.48 -6.93 20.87
C ARG A 39 10.70 -7.52 22.04
N THR A 40 10.01 -6.65 22.78
CA THR A 40 8.96 -7.06 23.70
C THR A 40 7.86 -7.81 22.94
N ILE A 41 7.49 -9.00 23.41
CA ILE A 41 6.42 -9.77 22.80
C ILE A 41 5.09 -9.05 23.01
N ASN A 42 4.36 -8.81 21.92
CA ASN A 42 3.00 -8.29 22.02
C ASN A 42 2.05 -9.41 22.50
N GLN A 43 1.41 -9.16 23.64
CA GLN A 43 0.36 -10.00 24.20
C GLN A 43 -0.96 -9.22 24.37
N SER A 44 -0.97 -7.93 24.03
CA SER A 44 -2.06 -7.02 24.38
C SER A 44 -3.07 -6.85 23.26
N LEU A 45 -2.68 -6.97 21.98
CA LEU A 45 -3.61 -6.70 20.89
C LEU A 45 -4.56 -7.89 20.66
N LEU A 46 -5.82 -7.69 21.03
CA LEU A 46 -6.87 -8.71 21.04
C LEU A 46 -7.71 -8.63 19.75
N ILE A 47 -7.17 -9.14 18.65
CA ILE A 47 -7.95 -9.35 17.42
C ILE A 47 -7.69 -10.76 16.90
N ASP A 48 -8.64 -11.67 17.11
CA ASP A 48 -8.68 -12.99 16.47
C ASP A 48 -9.93 -13.10 15.59
N LEU A 49 -9.71 -12.98 14.27
CA LEU A 49 -10.80 -13.05 13.30
C LEU A 49 -11.47 -14.43 13.26
N ARG A 50 -10.85 -15.50 13.77
CA ARG A 50 -11.46 -16.85 13.81
C ARG A 50 -12.59 -16.93 14.81
N GLN A 51 -12.49 -16.19 15.91
CA GLN A 51 -13.52 -16.18 16.96
C GLN A 51 -14.63 -15.17 16.65
N GLY A 52 -14.49 -14.37 15.57
CA GLY A 52 -15.42 -13.30 15.22
C GLY A 52 -15.31 -12.06 16.11
N GLU A 53 -14.34 -12.02 17.02
CA GLU A 53 -14.15 -10.94 17.99
C GLU A 53 -13.29 -9.84 17.39
N VAL A 54 -13.97 -8.90 16.73
CA VAL A 54 -13.36 -7.60 16.40
C VAL A 54 -13.80 -6.65 17.51
N PRO A 55 -12.85 -6.07 18.28
CA PRO A 55 -13.17 -5.14 19.35
C PRO A 55 -14.09 -4.04 18.84
N SER A 56 -15.18 -3.78 19.56
CA SER A 56 -16.12 -2.71 19.20
C SER A 56 -15.57 -1.32 19.46
N THR A 57 -14.53 -1.21 20.29
CA THR A 57 -13.83 0.04 20.60
C THR A 57 -12.32 -0.12 20.58
N ILE A 58 -11.59 0.99 20.51
CA ILE A 58 -10.13 0.99 20.58
C ILE A 58 -9.65 0.68 22.00
N SER A 59 -10.30 1.18 23.04
CA SER A 59 -10.01 0.82 24.43
C SER A 59 -10.10 -0.69 24.69
N ALA A 60 -11.02 -1.39 24.03
CA ALA A 60 -11.17 -2.84 24.13
C ALA A 60 -10.18 -3.63 23.26
N SER A 61 -9.43 -2.96 22.37
CA SER A 61 -8.53 -3.64 21.42
C SER A 61 -7.18 -4.01 22.01
N GLY A 62 -6.76 -3.32 23.07
CA GLY A 62 -5.41 -3.44 23.65
C GLY A 62 -4.29 -2.83 22.80
N LEU A 63 -4.64 -1.93 21.87
CA LEU A 63 -3.69 -1.08 21.14
C LEU A 63 -2.88 -0.18 22.09
N TYR A 64 -3.54 0.40 23.10
CA TYR A 64 -2.93 1.31 24.05
C TYR A 64 -2.88 0.66 25.43
N SER A 65 -1.75 0.81 26.13
CA SER A 65 -1.64 0.48 27.56
C SER A 65 -2.21 1.57 28.44
N ASP A 66 -2.31 2.80 27.93
CA ASP A 66 -2.99 3.92 28.59
C ASP A 66 -3.76 4.75 27.56
N MET A 67 -5.08 4.73 27.65
CA MET A 67 -5.98 5.49 26.77
C MET A 67 -5.93 6.99 27.02
N THR A 68 -5.51 7.44 28.20
CA THR A 68 -5.48 8.88 28.54
C THR A 68 -4.36 9.59 27.80
N THR A 69 -3.22 8.93 27.67
CA THR A 69 -2.01 9.44 27.02
C THR A 69 -1.83 8.87 25.61
N LEU A 70 -2.68 7.93 25.20
CA LEU A 70 -2.53 7.11 23.99
C LEU A 70 -1.16 6.43 23.94
N THR A 71 -0.66 5.99 25.09
CA THR A 71 0.60 5.24 25.16
C THR A 71 0.37 3.86 24.56
N VAL A 72 1.05 3.61 23.43
CA VAL A 72 0.96 2.35 22.69
C VAL A 72 1.45 1.19 23.54
N ALA A 73 0.72 0.08 23.51
CA ALA A 73 1.04 -1.08 24.32
C ALA A 73 2.41 -1.69 23.96
N PRO A 74 3.14 -2.27 24.93
CA PRO A 74 4.46 -2.85 24.69
C PRO A 74 4.47 -3.91 23.58
N GLY A 75 5.53 -3.89 22.76
CA GLY A 75 5.72 -4.85 21.67
C GLY A 75 5.02 -4.51 20.35
N ILE A 76 4.25 -3.42 20.33
CA ILE A 76 3.76 -2.79 19.11
C ILE A 76 4.83 -1.81 18.60
N VAL A 77 5.24 -1.96 17.35
CA VAL A 77 6.38 -1.22 16.78
C VAL A 77 5.87 -0.07 15.92
N SER A 78 6.23 1.16 16.27
CA SER A 78 5.96 2.33 15.43
C SER A 78 6.97 2.42 14.27
N TYR A 79 6.53 2.97 13.14
CA TYR A 79 7.40 3.17 11.99
C TYR A 79 6.99 4.39 11.17
N ASP A 80 7.98 4.98 10.52
CA ASP A 80 7.80 6.10 9.60
C ASP A 80 7.97 5.64 8.15
N VAL A 81 7.45 6.43 7.23
CA VAL A 81 7.55 6.17 5.80
C VAL A 81 8.16 7.35 5.08
N ASN A 82 8.98 7.10 4.06
CA ASN A 82 9.61 8.16 3.26
C ASN A 82 8.58 9.04 2.53
N SER A 83 7.66 8.42 1.79
CA SER A 83 6.61 9.13 1.05
C SER A 83 5.22 8.72 1.56
N PRO A 84 4.51 9.55 2.31
CA PRO A 84 3.19 9.19 2.83
C PRO A 84 2.15 9.13 1.70
N LEU A 85 1.24 8.15 1.79
CA LEU A 85 -0.01 8.16 1.03
C LEU A 85 -0.81 9.41 1.41
N TRP A 86 -1.26 10.19 0.44
CA TRP A 86 -2.15 11.33 0.61
C TRP A 86 -3.56 10.88 1.02
N SER A 87 -4.17 11.61 1.95
CA SER A 87 -5.57 11.43 2.35
C SER A 87 -6.10 12.76 2.88
N ASP A 88 -6.24 13.72 1.97
CA ASP A 88 -6.83 15.05 2.19
C ASP A 88 -6.20 15.87 3.32
N GLY A 89 -4.89 15.72 3.50
CA GLY A 89 -4.14 16.46 4.52
C GLY A 89 -4.13 15.79 5.90
N ALA A 90 -4.81 14.65 6.08
CA ALA A 90 -4.69 13.90 7.32
C ALA A 90 -3.25 13.40 7.50
N TRP A 91 -2.68 13.67 8.66
CA TRP A 91 -1.38 13.14 9.08
C TRP A 91 -1.56 11.73 9.66
N LYS A 92 -0.52 10.89 9.61
CA LYS A 92 -0.63 9.47 9.97
C LYS A 92 0.51 8.98 10.85
N GLU A 93 0.15 8.35 11.97
CA GLU A 93 1.02 7.41 12.70
C GLU A 93 0.73 5.99 12.26
N ARG A 94 1.75 5.14 12.36
CA ARG A 94 1.66 3.76 11.89
C ARG A 94 2.36 2.82 12.84
N PHE A 95 1.74 1.65 13.02
CA PHE A 95 2.26 0.62 13.90
C PHE A 95 2.15 -0.77 13.28
N ILE A 96 3.05 -1.65 13.70
CA ILE A 96 3.06 -3.08 13.39
C ILE A 96 2.90 -3.83 14.71
N ALA A 97 1.86 -4.64 14.81
CA ALA A 97 1.65 -5.58 15.89
C ALA A 97 1.76 -7.01 15.36
N LEU A 98 2.82 -7.72 15.74
CA LEU A 98 3.01 -9.13 15.41
C LEU A 98 2.58 -10.00 16.61
N PRO A 99 1.93 -11.15 16.36
CA PRO A 99 1.47 -12.03 17.43
C PRO A 99 2.64 -12.82 18.04
N GLY A 100 2.75 -12.83 19.37
CA GLY A 100 3.73 -13.65 20.07
C GLY A 100 5.17 -13.38 19.56
N GLU A 101 5.93 -14.44 19.34
CA GLU A 101 7.30 -14.37 18.81
C GLU A 101 7.37 -14.40 17.28
N ALA A 102 6.24 -14.30 16.58
CA ALA A 102 6.21 -14.35 15.13
C ALA A 102 7.01 -13.20 14.51
N ARG A 103 7.61 -13.49 13.34
CA ARG A 103 8.55 -12.60 12.65
C ARG A 103 8.12 -12.37 11.21
N ILE A 104 8.58 -11.25 10.64
CA ILE A 104 8.29 -10.85 9.27
C ILE A 104 9.32 -11.48 8.33
N ASP A 105 8.85 -12.03 7.22
CA ASP A 105 9.72 -12.42 6.12
C ASP A 105 10.03 -11.18 5.28
N PHE A 106 11.22 -10.63 5.50
CA PHE A 106 11.73 -9.45 4.82
C PHE A 106 11.96 -9.71 3.33
N SER A 107 11.73 -8.67 2.52
CA SER A 107 12.17 -8.65 1.12
C SER A 107 12.90 -7.34 0.82
N PRO A 108 14.12 -7.37 0.27
CA PRO A 108 14.84 -6.15 -0.10
C PRO A 108 14.13 -5.36 -1.21
N ASN A 109 13.32 -6.05 -2.03
CA ASN A 109 12.54 -5.46 -3.12
C ASN A 109 11.10 -5.95 -3.08
N GLY A 110 10.12 -5.08 -3.35
CA GLY A 110 8.71 -5.44 -3.34
C GLY A 110 8.14 -5.66 -1.94
N ASN A 111 7.20 -6.60 -1.82
CA ASN A 111 6.35 -6.75 -0.63
C ASN A 111 7.01 -7.68 0.40
N TRP A 112 6.90 -7.31 1.68
CA TRP A 112 7.20 -8.21 2.79
C TRP A 112 6.05 -9.20 3.00
N SER A 113 6.33 -10.33 3.66
CA SER A 113 5.31 -11.29 4.07
C SER A 113 5.18 -11.28 5.58
N PHE A 114 3.93 -11.25 6.06
CA PHE A 114 3.60 -11.06 7.47
C PHE A 114 2.98 -12.34 8.04
N PRO A 115 3.30 -12.69 9.29
CA PRO A 115 2.73 -13.87 9.92
C PRO A 115 1.20 -13.72 10.10
N PRO A 116 0.46 -14.84 10.12
CA PRO A 116 -0.97 -14.85 10.43
C PRO A 116 -1.29 -14.07 11.71
N ASN A 117 -2.42 -13.36 11.76
CA ASN A 117 -2.84 -12.48 12.86
C ASN A 117 -1.97 -11.24 13.09
N THR A 118 -1.08 -10.87 12.16
CA THR A 118 -0.46 -9.54 12.15
C THR A 118 -1.54 -8.46 12.04
N VAL A 119 -1.40 -7.39 12.83
CA VAL A 119 -2.22 -6.19 12.69
C VAL A 119 -1.35 -5.00 12.35
N LEU A 120 -1.67 -4.34 11.24
CA LEU A 120 -1.13 -3.03 10.92
C LEU A 120 -2.13 -1.97 11.33
N VAL A 121 -1.63 -0.96 12.04
CA VAL A 121 -2.46 0.12 12.57
C VAL A 121 -2.08 1.42 11.88
N LYS A 122 -3.08 2.21 11.53
CA LYS A 122 -2.92 3.59 11.06
C LYS A 122 -3.82 4.49 11.89
N ASN A 123 -3.24 5.49 12.55
CA ASN A 123 -3.99 6.57 13.15
C ASN A 123 -4.02 7.75 12.17
N PHE A 124 -5.17 8.38 11.98
CA PHE A 124 -5.34 9.55 11.13
C PHE A 124 -5.65 10.76 11.99
N TYR A 125 -4.85 11.80 11.83
CA TYR A 125 -4.96 13.05 12.57
C TYR A 125 -5.29 14.19 11.63
N LEU A 126 -6.18 15.08 12.09
CA LEU A 126 -6.48 16.32 11.40
C LEU A 126 -5.93 17.50 12.20
N GLU A 127 -5.36 18.48 11.52
CA GLU A 127 -4.96 19.73 12.14
C GLU A 127 -6.21 20.58 12.39
N GLU A 128 -6.55 20.85 13.65
CA GLU A 128 -7.65 21.76 14.00
C GLU A 128 -7.42 23.17 13.44
N ARG A 129 -6.16 23.59 13.31
CA ARG A 129 -5.75 24.79 12.58
C ARG A 129 -4.72 24.42 11.52
N LEU A 130 -5.04 24.67 10.26
CA LEU A 130 -4.18 24.30 9.15
C LEU A 130 -2.79 24.94 9.24
N GLY A 131 -1.75 24.12 9.04
CA GLY A 131 -0.35 24.52 9.15
C GLY A 131 0.18 24.56 10.59
N ARG A 132 -0.56 24.00 11.55
CA ARG A 132 -0.20 23.91 12.97
C ARG A 132 -0.23 22.44 13.44
N PRO A 133 0.87 21.69 13.24
CA PRO A 133 0.97 20.27 13.63
C PRO A 133 0.66 19.99 15.11
N GLU A 134 0.89 20.96 15.99
CA GLU A 134 0.63 20.87 17.42
C GLU A 134 -0.86 20.88 17.78
N THR A 135 -1.74 21.26 16.85
CA THR A 135 -3.20 21.26 17.04
C THR A 135 -3.86 20.02 16.45
N ARG A 136 -3.10 18.94 16.25
CA ARG A 136 -3.65 17.71 15.67
C ARG A 136 -4.55 16.99 16.64
N SER A 137 -5.71 16.56 16.16
CA SER A 137 -6.63 15.66 16.87
C SER A 137 -6.77 14.35 16.12
N LEU A 138 -6.85 13.25 16.86
CA LEU A 138 -7.02 11.90 16.32
C LEU A 138 -8.49 11.70 15.94
N ILE A 139 -8.76 11.38 14.68
CA ILE A 139 -10.13 11.24 14.15
C ILE A 139 -10.48 9.82 13.72
N GLU A 140 -9.48 9.04 13.30
CA GLU A 140 -9.65 7.65 12.89
C GLU A 140 -8.50 6.77 13.36
N THR A 141 -8.81 5.56 13.81
CA THR A 141 -7.84 4.46 13.86
C THR A 141 -8.29 3.36 12.91
N ARG A 142 -7.41 2.90 12.03
CA ARG A 142 -7.67 1.82 11.08
C ARG A 142 -6.78 0.63 11.33
N PHE A 143 -7.40 -0.55 11.46
CA PHE A 143 -6.70 -1.82 11.50
C PHE A 143 -6.75 -2.51 10.14
N LEU A 144 -5.63 -3.10 9.75
CA LEU A 144 -5.53 -4.06 8.66
C LEU A 144 -4.98 -5.36 9.26
N VAL A 145 -5.82 -6.39 9.28
CA VAL A 145 -5.58 -7.63 10.03
C VAL A 145 -5.35 -8.78 9.06
N ARG A 146 -4.20 -9.44 9.18
CA ARG A 146 -3.85 -10.64 8.40
C ARG A 146 -4.68 -11.82 8.91
N HIS A 147 -5.38 -12.50 8.01
CA HIS A 147 -6.22 -13.65 8.37
C HIS A 147 -5.37 -14.78 8.96
N ALA A 148 -5.97 -15.67 9.74
CA ALA A 148 -5.26 -16.78 10.34
C ALA A 148 -5.05 -17.95 9.35
N GLU A 149 -5.98 -18.14 8.42
CA GLU A 149 -6.13 -19.40 7.67
C GLU A 149 -5.72 -19.31 6.19
N ASP A 150 -5.73 -18.11 5.61
CA ASP A 150 -5.35 -17.84 4.23
C ASP A 150 -4.47 -16.59 4.12
N ASP A 151 -4.12 -16.18 2.90
CA ASP A 151 -3.33 -14.97 2.64
C ASP A 151 -4.12 -13.65 2.67
N GLY A 152 -5.39 -13.71 3.06
CA GLY A 152 -6.32 -12.60 3.10
C GLY A 152 -6.03 -11.60 4.21
N TRP A 153 -6.58 -10.40 4.03
CA TRP A 153 -6.53 -9.32 5.01
C TRP A 153 -7.92 -8.69 5.13
N SER A 154 -8.23 -8.15 6.31
CA SER A 154 -9.47 -7.41 6.56
C SER A 154 -9.16 -6.03 7.13
N GLY A 155 -9.77 -5.00 6.55
CA GLY A 155 -9.72 -3.63 7.05
C GLY A 155 -10.84 -3.31 8.03
N PHE A 156 -10.56 -2.49 9.05
CA PHE A 156 -11.52 -2.04 10.06
C PHE A 156 -11.26 -0.59 10.41
N SER A 157 -12.29 0.26 10.29
CA SER A 157 -12.21 1.69 10.57
C SER A 157 -12.91 1.99 11.89
N TYR A 158 -12.22 2.67 12.80
CA TYR A 158 -12.73 3.14 14.08
C TYR A 158 -12.79 4.66 14.06
N LYS A 159 -13.97 5.22 14.36
CA LYS A 159 -14.18 6.67 14.43
C LYS A 159 -14.04 7.13 15.87
N TRP A 160 -13.14 8.08 16.10
CA TRP A 160 -12.96 8.71 17.40
C TRP A 160 -14.11 9.65 17.73
N ASP A 161 -14.49 9.70 19.00
CA ASP A 161 -15.37 10.76 19.49
C ASP A 161 -14.66 12.13 19.47
N PHE A 162 -15.45 13.21 19.51
CA PHE A 162 -14.89 14.57 19.52
C PHE A 162 -14.14 14.92 20.81
N ASP A 163 -14.27 14.12 21.87
CA ASP A 163 -13.56 14.33 23.13
C ASP A 163 -12.20 13.60 23.14
N GLY A 164 -11.91 12.81 22.11
CA GLY A 164 -10.68 12.02 21.95
C GLY A 164 -10.53 10.91 22.99
N GLN A 165 -11.61 10.43 23.61
CA GLN A 165 -11.54 9.47 24.73
C GLN A 165 -11.47 8.02 24.25
N ASP A 166 -12.24 7.68 23.21
CA ASP A 166 -12.22 6.37 22.58
C ASP A 166 -12.70 6.46 21.13
N ALA A 167 -12.63 5.34 20.42
CA ALA A 167 -13.17 5.21 19.08
C ALA A 167 -14.01 3.97 18.92
N VAL A 168 -15.09 4.07 18.13
CA VAL A 168 -16.05 3.00 17.90
C VAL A 168 -15.87 2.41 16.50
N LEU A 169 -15.91 1.09 16.40
CA LEU A 169 -15.86 0.37 15.14
C LEU A 169 -17.07 0.73 14.25
N LEU A 170 -16.79 1.16 13.03
CA LEU A 170 -17.82 1.42 12.03
C LEU A 170 -18.27 0.12 11.34
N LYS A 171 -19.60 -0.05 11.21
CA LYS A 171 -20.21 -1.20 10.52
C LYS A 171 -20.36 -1.00 9.02
N ARG A 172 -20.34 0.26 8.57
CA ARG A 172 -20.48 0.70 7.19
C ARG A 172 -19.60 1.92 6.96
N GLU A 173 -19.47 2.32 5.72
CA GLU A 173 -18.78 3.54 5.34
C GLU A 173 -19.51 4.76 5.88
N GLU A 174 -18.73 5.79 6.18
CA GLU A 174 -19.24 7.04 6.71
C GLU A 174 -18.39 8.19 6.19
N THR A 175 -19.00 9.34 5.96
CA THR A 175 -18.29 10.60 5.72
C THR A 175 -18.69 11.56 6.83
N GLU A 176 -17.71 12.10 7.53
CA GLU A 176 -17.93 13.11 8.58
C GLU A 176 -17.33 14.44 8.12
N ALA A 177 -18.06 15.52 8.41
CA ALA A 177 -17.57 16.88 8.20
C ALA A 177 -16.85 17.37 9.46
N TYR A 178 -15.58 17.73 9.31
CA TYR A 178 -14.80 18.44 10.31
C TYR A 178 -14.62 19.89 9.88
N PHE A 179 -14.61 20.82 10.83
CA PHE A 179 -14.37 22.24 10.56
C PHE A 179 -12.99 22.60 11.10
N VAL A 180 -12.08 22.96 10.20
CA VAL A 180 -10.70 23.34 10.53
C VAL A 180 -10.53 24.84 10.37
N PHE A 181 -9.77 25.45 11.29
CA PHE A 181 -9.39 26.85 11.17
C PHE A 181 -8.39 27.01 10.04
N ASP A 182 -8.71 27.95 9.15
CA ASP A 182 -7.92 28.26 7.97
C ASP A 182 -7.87 29.77 7.78
N ASP A 183 -6.71 30.36 8.06
CA ASP A 183 -6.49 31.80 7.91
C ASP A 183 -6.67 32.29 6.46
N LYS A 184 -6.71 31.37 5.47
CA LYS A 184 -6.95 31.67 4.06
C LYS A 184 -8.41 31.51 3.63
N ALA A 185 -9.27 30.89 4.44
CA ALA A 185 -10.67 30.68 4.10
C ALA A 185 -11.51 31.94 4.37
N ALA A 186 -12.53 32.16 3.55
CA ALA A 186 -13.55 33.17 3.84
C ALA A 186 -14.27 32.80 5.16
N GLY A 187 -14.14 33.66 6.18
CA GLY A 187 -14.69 33.39 7.51
C GLY A 187 -13.78 32.57 8.43
N GLY A 188 -12.55 32.26 8.01
CA GLY A 188 -11.53 31.65 8.86
C GLY A 188 -11.73 30.16 9.17
N LEU A 189 -12.74 29.52 8.57
CA LEU A 189 -13.05 28.10 8.72
C LEU A 189 -13.17 27.44 7.35
N ARG A 190 -12.71 26.20 7.27
CA ARG A 190 -12.84 25.35 6.10
C ARG A 190 -13.49 24.03 6.50
N GLU A 191 -14.46 23.59 5.73
CA GLU A 191 -14.99 22.22 5.85
C GLU A 191 -13.96 21.23 5.29
N HIS A 192 -13.73 20.14 6.03
CA HIS A 192 -12.93 19.01 5.66
C HIS A 192 -13.79 17.75 5.78
N LEU A 193 -14.05 17.10 4.65
CA LEU A 193 -14.79 15.84 4.62
C LEU A 193 -13.81 14.68 4.80
N HIS A 194 -13.93 13.94 5.90
CA HIS A 194 -13.13 12.74 6.12
C HIS A 194 -13.97 11.50 5.81
N PHE A 195 -13.47 10.68 4.89
CA PHE A 195 -14.13 9.45 4.48
C PHE A 195 -13.57 8.23 5.22
N PHE A 196 -14.44 7.55 5.96
CA PHE A 196 -14.18 6.28 6.63
C PHE A 196 -14.63 5.12 5.73
N PRO A 197 -13.71 4.32 5.16
CA PRO A 197 -14.08 3.22 4.27
C PRO A 197 -14.66 2.05 5.07
N ASN A 198 -15.60 1.34 4.45
CA ASN A 198 -16.00 0.02 4.88
C ASN A 198 -14.98 -1.06 4.45
N ARG A 199 -15.25 -2.32 4.85
CA ARG A 199 -14.37 -3.46 4.58
C ARG A 199 -14.16 -3.70 3.08
N THR A 200 -15.23 -3.80 2.32
CA THR A 200 -15.19 -4.05 0.88
C THR A 200 -14.47 -2.93 0.11
N GLN A 201 -14.53 -1.70 0.60
CA GLN A 201 -13.81 -0.57 -0.01
C GLN A 201 -12.31 -0.62 0.29
N CYS A 202 -11.89 -1.16 1.43
CA CYS A 202 -10.47 -1.42 1.69
C CYS A 202 -9.89 -2.40 0.65
N ASP A 203 -10.65 -3.42 0.27
CA ASP A 203 -10.22 -4.45 -0.69
C ASP A 203 -9.97 -3.91 -2.11
N GLN A 204 -10.47 -2.72 -2.44
CA GLN A 204 -10.22 -2.08 -3.75
C GLN A 204 -8.75 -1.71 -3.93
N CYS A 205 -8.07 -1.33 -2.85
CA CYS A 205 -6.64 -1.00 -2.87
C CYS A 205 -5.77 -2.12 -2.28
N HIS A 206 -6.28 -2.84 -1.28
CA HIS A 206 -5.57 -3.89 -0.57
C HIS A 206 -5.71 -5.24 -1.31
N THR A 207 -5.23 -5.29 -2.56
CA THR A 207 -5.37 -6.48 -3.42
C THR A 207 -4.20 -7.46 -3.26
N GLY A 208 -4.41 -8.72 -3.64
CA GLY A 208 -3.33 -9.72 -3.69
C GLY A 208 -2.18 -9.34 -4.63
N ALA A 209 -2.48 -8.65 -5.75
CA ALA A 209 -1.45 -8.14 -6.65
C ALA A 209 -0.59 -7.04 -5.99
N ALA A 210 -1.20 -6.20 -5.16
CA ALA A 210 -0.50 -5.22 -4.33
C ALA A 210 0.20 -5.85 -3.11
N GLY A 211 -0.05 -7.14 -2.82
CA GLY A 211 0.43 -7.86 -1.63
C GLY A 211 -0.32 -7.49 -0.35
N PHE A 212 -1.51 -6.92 -0.47
CA PHE A 212 -2.39 -6.45 0.59
C PHE A 212 -1.83 -5.33 1.48
N VAL A 213 -0.55 -5.32 1.86
CA VAL A 213 0.01 -4.32 2.75
C VAL A 213 0.53 -3.12 1.96
N LEU A 214 -0.13 -1.97 2.11
CA LEU A 214 0.21 -0.74 1.43
C LEU A 214 1.09 0.16 2.29
N GLY A 215 2.29 0.47 1.78
CA GLY A 215 3.22 1.43 2.39
C GLY A 215 4.25 0.83 3.36
N VAL A 216 4.25 -0.48 3.59
CA VAL A 216 5.30 -1.19 4.33
C VAL A 216 6.17 -1.98 3.34
N THR A 217 7.18 -1.30 2.80
CA THR A 217 8.18 -1.88 1.91
C THR A 217 9.55 -1.38 2.33
N THR A 218 10.61 -2.08 1.90
CA THR A 218 11.99 -1.67 2.17
C THR A 218 12.25 -0.23 1.73
N ALA A 219 11.80 0.18 0.55
CA ALA A 219 12.03 1.53 0.06
C ALA A 219 11.30 2.62 0.89
N GLN A 220 10.12 2.30 1.45
CA GLN A 220 9.41 3.23 2.35
C GLN A 220 10.06 3.33 3.71
N LEU A 221 10.56 2.21 4.25
CA LEU A 221 11.08 2.14 5.61
C LEU A 221 12.59 2.38 5.69
N ASN A 222 13.33 2.38 4.58
CA ASN A 222 14.76 2.70 4.58
C ASN A 222 14.98 4.21 4.80
N ARG A 223 14.90 4.63 6.06
CA ARG A 223 15.09 6.00 6.54
C ARG A 223 15.51 6.04 7.99
N GLN A 224 15.93 7.22 8.41
CA GLN A 224 16.10 7.58 9.81
C GLN A 224 14.72 7.80 10.46
N LYS A 225 14.54 7.28 11.67
CA LYS A 225 13.47 7.62 12.61
C LYS A 225 14.14 8.00 13.92
N ASP A 226 13.89 9.22 14.41
CA ASP A 226 14.52 9.76 15.64
C ASP A 226 16.06 9.69 15.63
N GLY A 227 16.66 9.88 14.44
CA GLY A 227 18.12 9.80 14.25
C GLY A 227 18.70 8.38 14.21
N ILE A 228 17.85 7.35 14.17
CA ILE A 228 18.24 5.94 14.10
C ILE A 228 17.76 5.33 12.78
N PRO A 229 18.60 4.58 12.02
CA PRO A 229 18.14 3.84 10.85
C PRO A 229 17.10 2.78 11.24
N GLN A 230 15.82 3.00 10.88
CA GLN A 230 14.75 2.19 11.46
C GLN A 230 14.79 0.72 11.04
N LEU A 231 15.24 0.40 9.82
CA LEU A 231 15.39 -1.00 9.38
C LEU A 231 16.47 -1.73 10.19
N ALA A 232 17.55 -1.03 10.54
CA ALA A 232 18.60 -1.59 11.40
C ALA A 232 18.05 -1.83 12.81
N ALA A 233 17.33 -0.86 13.37
CA ALA A 233 16.69 -0.98 14.67
C ALA A 233 15.66 -2.14 14.70
N MET A 234 14.84 -2.28 13.66
CA MET A 234 13.89 -3.38 13.51
C MET A 234 14.59 -4.74 13.38
N ASN A 235 15.72 -4.80 12.66
CA ASN A 235 16.50 -6.03 12.55
C ASN A 235 17.09 -6.44 13.90
N GLN A 236 17.75 -5.50 14.59
CA GLN A 236 18.35 -5.75 15.90
C GLN A 236 17.31 -6.13 16.96
N ALA A 237 16.13 -5.51 16.91
CA ALA A 237 15.00 -5.89 17.76
C ALA A 237 14.45 -7.30 17.46
N GLY A 238 14.86 -7.95 16.36
CA GLY A 238 14.40 -9.28 15.99
C GLY A 238 13.03 -9.30 15.33
N LEU A 239 12.68 -8.27 14.58
CA LEU A 239 11.40 -8.21 13.88
C LEU A 239 11.34 -9.15 12.66
N PHE A 240 12.49 -9.46 12.06
CA PHE A 240 12.60 -10.27 10.84
C PHE A 240 12.99 -11.72 11.15
N SER A 241 12.53 -12.64 10.30
CA SER A 241 12.77 -14.10 10.43
C SER A 241 14.25 -14.46 10.25
N ASN A 242 15.00 -13.63 9.52
CA ASN A 242 16.44 -13.75 9.30
C ASN A 242 17.07 -12.36 9.43
N ASP A 243 18.36 -12.31 9.76
CA ASP A 243 19.13 -11.08 9.66
C ASP A 243 19.11 -10.52 8.24
N ILE A 244 18.92 -9.21 8.14
CA ILE A 244 18.85 -8.51 6.85
C ILE A 244 20.18 -7.83 6.54
N ALA A 245 20.58 -7.90 5.26
CA ALA A 245 21.67 -7.08 4.75
C ALA A 245 21.18 -5.64 4.62
N LEU A 246 21.84 -4.71 5.33
CA LEU A 246 21.45 -3.29 5.37
C LEU A 246 22.15 -2.45 4.29
N ASP A 247 23.13 -3.02 3.58
CA ASP A 247 23.86 -2.32 2.54
C ASP A 247 23.03 -2.21 1.25
N LYS A 248 23.04 -1.01 0.64
CA LYS A 248 22.45 -0.74 -0.69
C LYS A 248 20.96 -1.05 -0.82
N LEU A 249 20.21 -1.00 0.28
CA LEU A 249 18.74 -1.10 0.23
C LEU A 249 18.15 0.10 -0.53
N PRO A 250 17.09 -0.08 -1.34
CA PRO A 250 16.42 1.03 -1.99
C PRO A 250 15.80 1.96 -0.94
N ALA A 251 15.67 3.24 -1.27
CA ALA A 251 14.98 4.23 -0.45
C ALA A 251 14.15 5.15 -1.36
N MET A 252 12.86 5.27 -1.05
CA MET A 252 12.06 6.41 -1.50
C MET A 252 12.53 7.67 -0.77
N VAL A 253 12.10 8.83 -1.24
CA VAL A 253 12.34 10.12 -0.57
C VAL A 253 11.03 10.82 -0.26
N ASP A 254 11.07 11.77 0.67
CA ASP A 254 9.96 12.67 0.89
C ASP A 254 9.71 13.49 -0.38
N PRO A 255 8.50 13.45 -0.99
CA PRO A 255 8.20 14.26 -2.17
C PRO A 255 8.41 15.77 -1.95
N LEU A 256 8.35 16.24 -0.70
CA LEU A 256 8.46 17.66 -0.35
C LEU A 256 9.89 18.10 0.01
N ASP A 257 10.83 17.16 0.14
CA ASP A 257 12.25 17.48 0.38
C ASP A 257 12.87 18.13 -0.86
N GLU A 258 13.13 19.44 -0.82
CA GLU A 258 13.66 20.18 -1.96
C GLU A 258 15.15 19.90 -2.25
N ASP A 259 15.87 19.26 -1.33
CA ASP A 259 17.27 18.87 -1.52
C ASP A 259 17.42 17.52 -2.24
N ALA A 260 16.35 16.73 -2.30
CA ALA A 260 16.32 15.45 -3.00
C ALA A 260 16.11 15.59 -4.52
N ASP A 261 16.60 14.61 -5.28
CA ASP A 261 16.43 14.54 -6.73
C ASP A 261 14.94 14.61 -7.13
N LEU A 262 14.62 15.50 -8.08
CA LEU A 262 13.25 15.78 -8.49
C LEU A 262 12.53 14.55 -9.07
N GLN A 263 13.24 13.75 -9.87
CA GLN A 263 12.66 12.51 -10.42
C GLN A 263 12.39 11.50 -9.31
N LEU A 264 13.30 11.35 -8.35
CA LEU A 264 13.12 10.46 -7.21
C LEU A 264 11.93 10.87 -6.34
N ARG A 265 11.75 12.17 -6.10
CA ARG A 265 10.59 12.74 -5.38
C ARG A 265 9.27 12.45 -6.09
N ALA A 266 9.20 12.74 -7.39
CA ALA A 266 8.00 12.47 -8.19
C ALA A 266 7.67 10.97 -8.25
N ARG A 267 8.68 10.11 -8.41
CA ARG A 267 8.47 8.66 -8.44
C ARG A 267 8.09 8.10 -7.06
N SER A 268 8.61 8.66 -5.97
CA SER A 268 8.21 8.30 -4.60
C SER A 268 6.73 8.66 -4.36
N TYR A 269 6.32 9.85 -4.79
CA TYR A 269 4.93 10.29 -4.74
C TYR A 269 3.99 9.35 -5.51
N LEU A 270 4.30 9.05 -6.78
CA LEU A 270 3.49 8.16 -7.60
C LEU A 270 3.47 6.73 -7.06
N ALA A 271 4.59 6.25 -6.51
CA ALA A 271 4.65 4.92 -5.91
C ALA A 271 3.73 4.83 -4.67
N ALA A 272 3.78 5.81 -3.78
CA ALA A 272 2.96 5.82 -2.57
C ALA A 272 1.45 5.98 -2.87
N ASN A 273 1.11 6.77 -3.88
CA ASN A 273 -0.28 7.19 -4.13
C ASN A 273 -0.99 6.45 -5.27
N CYS A 274 -0.26 5.79 -6.17
CA CYS A 274 -0.85 5.24 -7.40
C CYS A 274 -0.51 3.76 -7.64
N SER A 275 0.68 3.31 -7.24
CA SER A 275 1.21 1.99 -7.66
C SER A 275 0.40 0.78 -7.18
N HIS A 276 -0.41 0.92 -6.13
CA HIS A 276 -1.25 -0.17 -5.63
C HIS A 276 -2.35 -0.56 -6.63
N CYS A 277 -2.84 0.41 -7.43
CA CYS A 277 -3.79 0.19 -8.53
C CYS A 277 -3.08 0.07 -9.89
N HIS A 278 -2.01 0.85 -10.09
CA HIS A 278 -1.26 0.93 -11.35
C HIS A 278 -0.02 0.04 -11.31
N ARG A 279 -0.25 -1.27 -11.46
CA ARG A 279 0.78 -2.31 -11.47
C ARG A 279 0.30 -3.58 -12.18
N PRO A 280 1.22 -4.47 -12.60
CA PRO A 280 0.85 -5.79 -13.13
C PRO A 280 0.00 -6.60 -12.13
N GLY A 281 -0.98 -7.33 -12.67
CA GLY A 281 -1.87 -8.20 -11.88
C GLY A 281 -3.12 -7.51 -11.33
N VAL A 282 -3.27 -6.20 -11.51
CA VAL A 282 -4.52 -5.46 -11.29
C VAL A 282 -5.16 -5.16 -12.64
N VAL A 283 -6.50 -5.14 -12.70
CA VAL A 283 -7.21 -4.68 -13.89
C VAL A 283 -7.06 -3.16 -14.00
N ASP A 284 -5.95 -2.72 -14.57
CA ASP A 284 -5.65 -1.32 -14.86
C ASP A 284 -5.94 -1.03 -16.33
N LYS A 285 -6.83 -0.07 -16.59
CA LYS A 285 -7.16 0.37 -17.95
C LYS A 285 -6.02 1.15 -18.62
N ALA A 286 -5.08 1.71 -17.85
CA ALA A 286 -3.96 2.48 -18.36
C ALA A 286 -2.77 1.60 -18.79
N ASP A 287 -2.68 0.34 -18.34
CA ASP A 287 -1.54 -0.57 -18.58
C ASP A 287 -0.18 0.07 -18.23
N ILE A 288 -0.10 0.61 -17.01
CA ILE A 288 1.12 1.24 -16.47
C ILE A 288 1.59 0.56 -15.18
N ASP A 289 2.86 0.77 -14.85
CA ASP A 289 3.48 0.25 -13.63
C ASP A 289 4.19 1.38 -12.88
N LEU A 290 3.57 1.84 -11.81
CA LEU A 290 4.07 2.98 -11.01
C LEU A 290 4.83 2.54 -9.76
N ARG A 291 5.20 1.26 -9.64
CA ARG A 291 5.99 0.81 -8.49
C ARG A 291 7.37 1.48 -8.51
N PHE A 292 7.92 1.70 -7.32
CA PHE A 292 9.15 2.47 -7.18
C PHE A 292 10.38 1.80 -7.79
N GLU A 293 10.43 0.47 -7.79
CA GLU A 293 11.49 -0.32 -8.40
C GLU A 293 11.41 -0.38 -9.94
N THR A 294 10.27 0.00 -10.52
CA THR A 294 10.04 -0.06 -11.97
C THR A 294 10.75 1.10 -12.67
N SER A 295 11.78 0.82 -13.47
CA SER A 295 12.49 1.87 -14.23
C SER A 295 11.53 2.71 -15.07
N LEU A 296 11.87 3.97 -15.34
CA LEU A 296 11.02 4.89 -16.11
C LEU A 296 10.59 4.32 -17.48
N GLU A 297 11.43 3.48 -18.08
CA GLU A 297 11.11 2.82 -19.35
C GLU A 297 10.04 1.74 -19.20
N LEU A 298 10.05 1.03 -18.06
CA LEU A 298 9.13 -0.06 -17.76
C LEU A 298 7.82 0.42 -17.16
N THR A 299 7.71 1.69 -16.74
CA THR A 299 6.44 2.24 -16.24
C THR A 299 5.38 2.36 -17.33
N ARG A 300 5.81 2.43 -18.60
CA ARG A 300 4.94 2.64 -19.77
C ARG A 300 4.16 3.96 -19.72
N THR A 301 4.71 5.00 -19.09
CA THR A 301 4.04 6.31 -18.93
C THR A 301 4.50 7.36 -19.95
N VAL A 302 5.79 7.42 -20.27
CA VAL A 302 6.34 8.51 -21.09
C VAL A 302 5.95 8.33 -22.57
N ASN A 303 5.41 9.39 -23.17
CA ASN A 303 5.00 9.46 -24.58
C ASN A 303 4.00 8.37 -25.03
N ARG A 304 3.26 7.78 -24.09
CA ARG A 304 2.21 6.79 -24.37
C ARG A 304 0.85 7.48 -24.48
N VAL A 305 0.06 7.11 -25.49
CA VAL A 305 -1.28 7.66 -25.68
C VAL A 305 -2.20 7.11 -24.58
N PRO A 306 -2.94 7.97 -23.85
CA PRO A 306 -3.87 7.50 -22.82
C PRO A 306 -5.00 6.69 -23.46
N THR A 307 -5.37 5.57 -22.83
CA THR A 307 -6.46 4.69 -23.30
C THR A 307 -7.85 5.26 -23.01
N LEU A 308 -7.96 6.11 -21.99
CA LEU A 308 -9.20 6.78 -21.60
C LEU A 308 -9.06 8.29 -21.83
N ALA A 309 -9.83 8.81 -22.77
CA ALA A 309 -10.04 10.24 -22.91
C ALA A 309 -10.87 10.73 -21.70
N ALA A 310 -10.36 11.73 -20.99
CA ALA A 310 -11.06 12.36 -19.86
C ALA A 310 -11.05 13.89 -19.93
N PHE A 311 -10.16 14.48 -20.74
CA PHE A 311 -9.93 15.91 -20.81
C PHE A 311 -9.73 16.34 -22.26
N ASP A 312 -10.06 17.59 -22.57
CA ASP A 312 -9.84 18.19 -23.89
C ASP A 312 -8.38 18.64 -24.03
N LEU A 313 -7.50 17.71 -24.41
CA LEU A 313 -6.05 17.90 -24.49
C LEU A 313 -5.57 17.79 -25.94
N VAL A 314 -4.52 18.54 -26.27
CA VAL A 314 -3.90 18.54 -27.60
C VAL A 314 -2.81 17.46 -27.67
N GLU A 315 -3.06 16.44 -28.47
CA GLU A 315 -2.17 15.27 -28.63
C GLU A 315 -1.71 14.68 -27.27
N PRO A 316 -2.65 14.26 -26.40
CA PRO A 316 -2.31 13.89 -25.05
C PRO A 316 -1.34 12.70 -25.00
N ARG A 317 -0.47 12.72 -24.00
CA ARG A 317 0.28 11.55 -23.55
C ARG A 317 0.02 11.33 -22.06
N LEU A 318 0.22 10.11 -21.56
CA LEU A 318 0.15 9.84 -20.13
C LEU A 318 1.14 10.75 -19.38
N ILE A 319 2.41 10.74 -19.79
CA ILE A 319 3.39 11.79 -19.49
C ILE A 319 3.94 12.31 -20.82
N LYS A 320 3.79 13.61 -21.09
CA LYS A 320 4.37 14.30 -22.24
C LYS A 320 5.55 15.14 -21.74
N PRO A 321 6.81 14.77 -22.05
CA PRO A 321 7.98 15.51 -21.59
C PRO A 321 7.90 17.00 -21.91
N ALA A 322 8.29 17.85 -20.96
CA ALA A 322 8.23 19.32 -21.03
C ALA A 322 6.82 19.93 -21.25
N ASP A 323 5.76 19.13 -21.28
CA ASP A 323 4.38 19.59 -21.57
C ASP A 323 3.40 19.06 -20.49
N PRO A 324 3.40 19.68 -19.29
CA PRO A 324 2.46 19.32 -18.23
C PRO A 324 0.99 19.56 -18.62
N ALA A 325 0.72 20.52 -19.50
CA ALA A 325 -0.63 20.85 -19.94
C ALA A 325 -1.28 19.68 -20.69
N ASN A 326 -0.52 18.97 -21.53
CA ASN A 326 -1.00 17.81 -22.29
C ASN A 326 -0.58 16.45 -21.72
N SER A 327 -0.16 16.43 -20.44
CA SER A 327 0.16 15.21 -19.68
C SER A 327 -1.07 14.72 -18.91
N SER A 328 -1.77 13.73 -19.47
CA SER A 328 -3.03 13.22 -18.91
C SER A 328 -2.88 12.71 -17.48
N LEU A 329 -1.76 12.08 -17.11
CA LEU A 329 -1.54 11.61 -15.72
C LEU A 329 -1.60 12.77 -14.73
N LEU A 330 -0.95 13.90 -15.04
CA LEU A 330 -0.97 15.09 -14.20
C LEU A 330 -2.37 15.71 -14.12
N GLN A 331 -3.08 15.78 -15.25
CA GLN A 331 -4.44 16.34 -15.25
C GLN A 331 -5.39 15.51 -14.36
N ARG A 332 -5.20 14.18 -14.29
CA ARG A 332 -5.99 13.31 -13.41
C ARG A 332 -5.74 13.57 -11.93
N THR A 333 -4.52 13.91 -11.51
CA THR A 333 -4.21 14.22 -10.10
C THR A 333 -4.80 15.58 -9.66
N GLN A 334 -5.19 16.41 -10.63
CA GLN A 334 -5.77 17.75 -10.42
C GLN A 334 -7.29 17.78 -10.56
N ALA A 335 -7.89 16.71 -11.07
CA ALA A 335 -9.31 16.65 -11.33
C ALA A 335 -10.10 16.27 -10.07
N LEU A 336 -11.31 16.79 -9.97
CA LEU A 336 -12.29 16.44 -8.95
C LEU A 336 -13.57 15.84 -9.56
N ASP A 337 -13.60 15.59 -10.85
CA ASP A 337 -14.72 14.96 -11.55
C ASP A 337 -14.43 13.47 -11.84
N SER A 338 -15.18 12.86 -12.78
CA SER A 338 -14.99 11.46 -13.19
C SER A 338 -13.59 11.13 -13.76
N GLY A 339 -12.79 12.15 -14.10
CA GLY A 339 -11.40 11.99 -14.52
C GLY A 339 -10.40 11.87 -13.38
N ARG A 340 -10.80 12.11 -12.12
CA ARG A 340 -9.92 12.17 -10.95
C ARG A 340 -9.14 10.88 -10.69
N MET A 341 -7.92 11.02 -10.19
CA MET A 341 -7.12 9.95 -9.61
C MET A 341 -6.42 10.43 -8.32
N PRO A 342 -6.50 9.67 -7.20
CA PRO A 342 -7.25 8.41 -7.05
C PRO A 342 -8.78 8.64 -7.08
N PRO A 343 -9.57 7.61 -7.46
CA PRO A 343 -11.03 7.75 -7.60
C PRO A 343 -11.80 7.62 -6.27
N LEU A 344 -11.10 7.36 -5.16
CA LEU A 344 -11.68 7.08 -3.86
C LEU A 344 -10.83 7.70 -2.75
N ALA A 345 -11.47 7.97 -1.60
CA ALA A 345 -10.85 8.44 -0.36
C ALA A 345 -10.03 9.75 -0.48
N SER A 346 -10.32 10.56 -1.49
CA SER A 346 -9.81 11.92 -1.61
C SER A 346 -10.88 12.83 -2.21
N GLU A 347 -11.16 13.94 -1.55
CA GLU A 347 -12.15 14.96 -1.93
C GLU A 347 -11.52 16.29 -2.32
N ILE A 348 -10.23 16.48 -2.05
CA ILE A 348 -9.48 17.68 -2.41
C ILE A 348 -8.20 17.34 -3.17
N VAL A 349 -7.75 18.28 -4.00
CA VAL A 349 -6.50 18.12 -4.73
C VAL A 349 -5.31 18.18 -3.78
N ASP A 350 -4.41 17.19 -3.89
CA ASP A 350 -3.08 17.28 -3.31
C ASP A 350 -2.22 18.25 -4.14
N VAL A 351 -2.28 19.53 -3.77
CA VAL A 351 -1.60 20.61 -4.50
C VAL A 351 -0.09 20.41 -4.49
N GLU A 352 0.49 20.04 -3.35
CA GLU A 352 1.93 19.89 -3.21
C GLU A 352 2.44 18.63 -3.91
N GLY A 353 1.77 17.49 -3.74
CA GLY A 353 2.10 16.27 -4.45
C GLY A 353 2.00 16.42 -5.98
N THR A 354 0.92 17.05 -6.44
CA THR A 354 0.75 17.39 -7.87
C THR A 354 1.84 18.33 -8.37
N ARG A 355 2.25 19.33 -7.58
CA ARG A 355 3.31 20.28 -7.96
C ARG A 355 4.63 19.57 -8.21
N VAL A 356 4.97 18.55 -7.42
CA VAL A 356 6.19 17.75 -7.62
C VAL A 356 6.14 17.01 -8.96
N VAL A 357 5.01 16.37 -9.28
CA VAL A 357 4.83 15.68 -10.58
C VAL A 357 4.89 16.67 -11.74
N ARG A 358 4.25 17.84 -11.62
CA ARG A 358 4.31 18.91 -12.63
C ARG A 358 5.73 19.35 -12.91
N ARG A 359 6.49 19.71 -11.87
CA ARG A 359 7.88 20.15 -12.01
C ARG A 359 8.75 19.09 -12.64
N TRP A 360 8.54 17.82 -12.27
CA TRP A 360 9.26 16.72 -12.88
C TRP A 360 9.00 16.62 -14.38
N ILE A 361 7.74 16.73 -14.81
CA ILE A 361 7.36 16.72 -16.24
C ILE A 361 7.96 17.92 -16.98
N GLU A 362 7.88 19.12 -16.40
CA GLU A 362 8.44 20.37 -16.96
C GLU A 362 9.97 20.27 -17.13
N ALA A 363 10.65 19.60 -16.20
CA ALA A 363 12.10 19.43 -16.22
C ALA A 363 12.58 18.31 -17.17
N MET A 364 11.70 17.49 -17.73
CA MET A 364 12.09 16.46 -18.70
C MET A 364 12.57 17.10 -20.01
N ASP A 365 13.58 16.51 -20.64
CA ASP A 365 13.96 16.88 -22.00
C ASP A 365 12.78 16.62 -22.96
N PRO A 366 12.36 17.57 -23.82
CA PRO A 366 11.29 17.37 -24.79
C PRO A 366 11.46 16.14 -25.69
N VAL A 367 12.71 15.74 -25.98
CA VAL A 367 13.02 14.54 -26.78
C VAL A 367 13.22 13.29 -25.93
N THR A 368 12.89 13.34 -24.64
CA THR A 368 12.91 12.16 -23.75
C THR A 368 12.08 11.05 -24.38
N THR A 369 12.78 10.04 -24.85
CA THR A 369 12.19 8.81 -25.36
C THR A 369 12.68 7.69 -24.48
N VAL A 370 11.73 6.96 -23.91
CA VAL A 370 12.04 5.70 -23.26
C VAL A 370 12.01 4.62 -24.32
N ILE A 371 13.19 4.16 -24.73
CA ILE A 371 13.26 3.00 -25.60
C ILE A 371 12.93 1.80 -24.72
N TRP A 372 11.78 1.18 -24.95
CA TRP A 372 11.49 -0.12 -24.36
C TRP A 372 12.38 -1.15 -25.05
N GLN A 373 13.65 -1.21 -24.64
CA GLN A 373 14.49 -2.36 -24.91
C GLN A 373 14.31 -3.29 -23.72
N PRO A 374 13.86 -4.53 -23.90
CA PRO A 374 14.02 -5.53 -22.85
C PRO A 374 15.52 -5.77 -22.67
N THR A 375 16.18 -4.95 -21.84
CA THR A 375 17.62 -4.97 -21.56
C THR A 375 18.03 -6.24 -20.79
N THR A 376 17.05 -7.04 -20.38
CA THR A 376 17.20 -8.48 -20.19
C THR A 376 16.12 -9.16 -21.02
N PRO A 377 16.44 -10.12 -21.91
CA PRO A 377 15.38 -10.88 -22.55
C PRO A 377 14.55 -11.53 -21.44
N LEU A 378 13.28 -11.12 -21.37
CA LEU A 378 12.27 -11.80 -20.56
C LEU A 378 12.45 -13.30 -20.83
N ARG A 379 12.50 -14.14 -19.79
CA ARG A 379 12.64 -15.59 -19.96
C ARG A 379 11.26 -16.23 -19.88
N LEU A 380 11.06 -17.33 -20.59
CA LEU A 380 9.87 -18.16 -20.35
C LEU A 380 9.94 -18.74 -18.93
N LEU A 381 9.15 -18.16 -18.02
CA LEU A 381 9.01 -18.63 -16.64
C LEU A 381 7.64 -19.24 -16.44
N LEU A 382 7.60 -20.32 -15.66
CA LEU A 382 6.37 -20.92 -15.16
C LEU A 382 6.49 -20.96 -13.64
N HIS A 383 5.64 -20.23 -12.93
CA HIS A 383 5.67 -20.14 -11.47
C HIS A 383 4.96 -21.33 -10.82
N ARG A 384 5.18 -21.53 -9.52
CA ARG A 384 4.38 -22.47 -8.72
C ARG A 384 2.94 -21.97 -8.70
N ASN A 385 1.98 -22.89 -8.74
CA ASN A 385 0.58 -22.55 -8.61
C ASN A 385 0.24 -22.19 -7.15
N THR A 386 -0.71 -21.29 -6.94
CA THR A 386 -1.14 -20.86 -5.61
C THR A 386 -2.68 -20.83 -5.52
N PRO A 387 -3.29 -21.45 -4.49
CA PRO A 387 -2.66 -22.32 -3.48
C PRO A 387 -2.19 -23.66 -4.06
N ASN A 388 -1.27 -24.34 -3.35
CA ASN A 388 -0.86 -25.72 -3.62
C ASN A 388 -0.44 -26.44 -2.32
N PRO A 389 -1.12 -27.50 -1.86
CA PRO A 389 -2.32 -28.10 -2.46
C PRO A 389 -3.53 -27.15 -2.50
N PHE A 390 -4.50 -27.40 -3.37
CA PHE A 390 -5.73 -26.62 -3.46
C PHE A 390 -6.97 -27.51 -3.42
N ASN A 391 -8.11 -26.96 -2.99
CA ASN A 391 -9.38 -27.71 -2.85
C ASN A 391 -10.56 -27.19 -3.68
N ALA A 392 -10.52 -25.92 -4.11
CA ALA A 392 -11.54 -25.33 -4.97
C ALA A 392 -10.95 -24.77 -6.27
N THR A 393 -9.96 -23.89 -6.17
CA THR A 393 -9.32 -23.28 -7.34
C THR A 393 -7.85 -22.98 -7.05
N THR A 394 -7.03 -22.98 -8.11
CA THR A 394 -5.63 -22.56 -8.05
C THR A 394 -5.30 -21.68 -9.25
N GLN A 395 -4.31 -20.82 -9.07
CA GLN A 395 -3.82 -19.92 -10.12
C GLN A 395 -2.42 -20.34 -10.55
N VAL A 396 -2.18 -20.31 -11.86
CA VAL A 396 -0.89 -20.56 -12.49
C VAL A 396 -0.42 -19.27 -13.13
N SER A 397 0.66 -18.69 -12.60
CA SER A 397 1.33 -17.51 -13.20
C SER A 397 2.48 -17.93 -14.09
N TYR A 398 2.64 -17.27 -15.24
CA TYR A 398 3.75 -17.49 -16.18
C TYR A 398 4.16 -16.20 -16.87
N GLN A 399 5.41 -16.16 -17.34
CA GLN A 399 6.00 -14.99 -17.99
C GLN A 399 6.45 -15.34 -19.41
N LEU A 400 6.06 -14.53 -20.38
CA LEU A 400 6.41 -14.70 -21.78
C LEU A 400 7.57 -13.76 -22.19
N PRO A 401 8.56 -14.29 -22.93
CA PRO A 401 9.70 -13.52 -23.42
C PRO A 401 9.29 -12.45 -24.45
N THR A 402 8.41 -12.85 -25.35
CA THR A 402 7.91 -12.11 -26.52
C THR A 402 6.43 -12.42 -26.70
N ALA A 403 5.73 -11.65 -27.53
CA ALA A 403 4.40 -12.03 -27.95
C ALA A 403 4.45 -13.36 -28.72
N ASP A 404 3.64 -14.34 -28.34
CA ASP A 404 3.63 -15.66 -28.96
C ASP A 404 2.28 -16.36 -28.74
N ARG A 405 2.03 -17.43 -29.51
CA ARG A 405 0.93 -18.34 -29.25
C ARG A 405 1.28 -19.21 -28.05
N VAL A 406 0.46 -19.11 -27.01
CA VAL A 406 0.60 -19.83 -25.75
C VAL A 406 -0.41 -20.94 -25.66
N ARG A 407 0.07 -22.13 -25.28
CA ARG A 407 -0.78 -23.23 -24.80
C ARG A 407 -0.40 -23.57 -23.36
N LEU A 408 -1.35 -23.39 -22.44
CA LEU A 408 -1.24 -23.86 -21.06
C LEU A 408 -2.31 -24.93 -20.82
N GLU A 409 -1.86 -26.14 -20.53
CA GLU A 409 -2.73 -27.31 -20.32
C GLU A 409 -2.47 -27.95 -18.95
N ILE A 410 -3.50 -28.60 -18.42
CA ILE A 410 -3.42 -29.56 -17.32
C ILE A 410 -3.45 -30.97 -17.90
N ILE A 411 -2.56 -31.82 -17.42
CA ILE A 411 -2.49 -33.24 -17.75
C ILE A 411 -2.40 -34.07 -16.46
N ASP A 412 -2.85 -35.32 -16.51
CA ASP A 412 -2.65 -36.26 -15.41
C ASP A 412 -1.22 -36.85 -15.40
N VAL A 413 -0.90 -37.64 -14.38
CA VAL A 413 0.45 -38.25 -14.23
C VAL A 413 0.81 -39.23 -15.36
N THR A 414 -0.17 -39.71 -16.12
CA THR A 414 0.07 -40.55 -17.31
C THR A 414 0.35 -39.74 -18.57
N GLY A 415 0.27 -38.41 -18.47
CA GLY A 415 0.43 -37.47 -19.58
C GLY A 415 -0.85 -37.25 -20.39
N ARG A 416 -1.98 -37.82 -19.97
CA ARG A 416 -3.26 -37.65 -20.65
C ARG A 416 -3.82 -36.26 -20.36
N HIS A 417 -4.28 -35.60 -21.42
CA HIS A 417 -4.88 -34.28 -21.35
C HIS A 417 -6.12 -34.24 -20.44
N VAL A 418 -6.21 -33.20 -19.61
CA VAL A 418 -7.31 -32.95 -18.68
C VAL A 418 -8.06 -31.66 -19.03
N ARG A 419 -7.35 -30.52 -19.13
CA ARG A 419 -7.97 -29.20 -19.30
C ARG A 419 -7.06 -28.22 -20.05
N HIS A 420 -7.62 -27.48 -21.01
CA HIS A 420 -6.96 -26.28 -21.55
C HIS A 420 -7.27 -25.07 -20.65
N LEU A 421 -6.22 -24.43 -20.13
CA LEU A 421 -6.33 -23.18 -19.38
C LEU A 421 -6.11 -21.96 -20.27
N THR A 422 -5.30 -22.10 -21.32
CA THR A 422 -5.04 -21.04 -22.31
C THR A 422 -4.66 -21.69 -23.64
N ASP A 423 -5.26 -21.26 -24.75
CA ASP A 423 -4.80 -21.49 -26.13
C ASP A 423 -5.06 -20.21 -26.92
N ALA A 424 -4.13 -19.25 -26.84
CA ALA A 424 -4.31 -17.91 -27.40
C ALA A 424 -2.97 -17.27 -27.76
N HIS A 425 -3.00 -16.27 -28.65
CA HIS A 425 -1.85 -15.41 -28.88
C HIS A 425 -1.82 -14.32 -27.81
N LEU A 426 -0.73 -14.24 -27.04
CA LEU A 426 -0.61 -13.34 -25.90
C LEU A 426 0.60 -12.42 -26.07
N PRO A 427 0.52 -11.15 -25.60
CA PRO A 427 1.66 -10.24 -25.61
C PRO A 427 2.77 -10.69 -24.65
N ALA A 428 3.99 -10.17 -24.84
CA ALA A 428 5.07 -10.34 -23.87
C ALA A 428 4.67 -9.81 -22.49
N GLY A 429 5.09 -10.47 -21.41
CA GLY A 429 4.74 -10.07 -20.05
C GLY A 429 4.24 -11.23 -19.18
N THR A 430 3.68 -10.88 -18.03
CA THR A 430 3.18 -11.85 -17.03
C THR A 430 1.70 -12.11 -17.22
N HIS A 431 1.32 -13.38 -17.16
CA HIS A 431 -0.04 -13.86 -17.38
C HIS A 431 -0.44 -14.82 -16.26
N VAL A 432 -1.74 -14.90 -15.99
CA VAL A 432 -2.31 -15.78 -14.97
C VAL A 432 -3.47 -16.57 -15.55
N ALA A 433 -3.48 -17.87 -15.33
CA ALA A 433 -4.59 -18.74 -15.68
C ALA A 433 -5.13 -19.45 -14.42
N ARG A 434 -6.44 -19.68 -14.37
CA ARG A 434 -7.11 -20.30 -13.23
C ARG A 434 -7.59 -21.70 -13.56
N TRP A 435 -7.35 -22.66 -12.67
CA TRP A 435 -7.95 -23.99 -12.72
C TRP A 435 -8.87 -24.22 -11.53
N ASP A 436 -10.01 -24.87 -11.75
CA ASP A 436 -11.07 -25.13 -10.78
C ASP A 436 -11.26 -26.63 -10.49
N GLY A 437 -10.29 -27.46 -10.89
CA GLY A 437 -10.35 -28.91 -10.71
C GLY A 437 -11.36 -29.60 -11.64
N ARG A 438 -11.72 -28.99 -12.78
CA ARG A 438 -12.56 -29.60 -13.82
C ARG A 438 -11.79 -29.92 -15.09
N ASP A 439 -12.29 -30.90 -15.85
CA ASP A 439 -11.81 -31.22 -17.20
C ASP A 439 -12.44 -30.30 -18.28
N ASP A 440 -12.07 -30.48 -19.55
CA ASP A 440 -12.65 -29.72 -20.68
C ASP A 440 -14.16 -29.93 -20.85
N ARG A 441 -14.75 -30.99 -20.29
CA ARG A 441 -16.19 -31.28 -20.31
C ARG A 441 -16.93 -30.66 -19.11
N GLY A 442 -16.22 -29.93 -18.25
CA GLY A 442 -16.77 -29.32 -17.04
C GLY A 442 -16.99 -30.30 -15.88
N LYS A 443 -16.52 -31.55 -16.01
CA LYS A 443 -16.65 -32.55 -14.94
C LYS A 443 -15.48 -32.43 -13.96
N HIS A 444 -15.76 -32.54 -12.67
CA HIS A 444 -14.71 -32.58 -11.65
C HIS A 444 -13.79 -33.79 -11.84
N VAL A 445 -12.48 -33.56 -11.71
CA VAL A 445 -11.48 -34.63 -11.70
C VAL A 445 -11.22 -35.13 -10.28
N ALA A 446 -10.53 -36.27 -10.13
CA ALA A 446 -10.25 -36.86 -8.82
C ALA A 446 -9.16 -36.08 -8.05
N SER A 447 -9.14 -36.19 -6.72
CA SER A 447 -8.02 -35.70 -5.92
C SER A 447 -6.72 -36.42 -6.32
N GLY A 448 -5.61 -35.70 -6.38
CA GLY A 448 -4.35 -36.26 -6.83
C GLY A 448 -3.36 -35.21 -7.35
N VAL A 449 -2.23 -35.72 -7.83
CA VAL A 449 -1.19 -34.90 -8.45
C VAL A 449 -1.49 -34.75 -9.94
N TYR A 450 -1.40 -33.53 -10.44
CA TYR A 450 -1.50 -33.18 -11.85
C TYR A 450 -0.26 -32.41 -12.28
N ILE A 451 -0.04 -32.33 -13.59
CA ILE A 451 1.03 -31.55 -14.19
C ILE A 451 0.38 -30.45 -15.02
N TYR A 452 0.91 -29.24 -14.93
CA TYR A 452 0.56 -28.15 -15.82
C TYR A 452 1.75 -27.84 -16.73
N ARG A 453 1.47 -27.73 -18.02
CA ARG A 453 2.48 -27.59 -19.07
C ARG A 453 2.20 -26.33 -19.88
N LEU A 454 3.22 -25.48 -19.94
CA LEU A 454 3.24 -24.24 -20.72
C LEU A 454 4.09 -24.44 -21.97
N GLN A 455 3.53 -24.12 -23.13
CA GLN A 455 4.22 -24.02 -24.40
C GLN A 455 4.05 -22.61 -24.98
N ALA A 456 5.16 -21.99 -25.40
CA ALA A 456 5.20 -20.75 -26.15
C ALA A 456 6.23 -20.93 -27.28
N GLY A 457 5.76 -20.98 -28.53
CA GLY A 457 6.60 -21.33 -29.68
C GLY A 457 7.29 -22.70 -29.51
N ALA A 458 8.62 -22.70 -29.59
CA ALA A 458 9.47 -23.90 -29.39
C ALA A 458 9.81 -24.18 -27.91
N MET A 459 9.52 -23.24 -27.00
CA MET A 459 9.89 -23.36 -25.60
C MET A 459 8.78 -24.03 -24.79
N HIS A 460 9.17 -24.92 -23.87
CA HIS A 460 8.24 -25.61 -22.97
C HIS A 460 8.72 -25.57 -21.51
N ARG A 461 7.77 -25.48 -20.58
CA ARG A 461 7.96 -25.60 -19.12
C ARG A 461 6.83 -26.42 -18.53
N GLN A 462 7.11 -27.15 -17.46
CA GLN A 462 6.07 -27.89 -16.73
C GLN A 462 6.35 -27.91 -15.24
N ARG A 463 5.28 -28.02 -14.45
CA ARG A 463 5.33 -28.12 -12.99
C ARG A 463 4.18 -29.00 -12.48
N ARG A 464 4.24 -29.39 -11.22
CA ARG A 464 3.24 -30.23 -10.55
C ARG A 464 2.35 -29.41 -9.64
N LEU A 465 1.10 -29.80 -9.53
CA LEU A 465 0.13 -29.26 -8.59
C LEU A 465 -0.70 -30.39 -7.96
N THR A 466 -1.21 -30.17 -6.76
CA THR A 466 -1.94 -31.17 -5.98
C THR A 466 -3.36 -30.68 -5.70
N LEU A 467 -4.35 -31.40 -6.21
CA LEU A 467 -5.76 -31.20 -5.90
C LEU A 467 -6.14 -32.10 -4.73
N LEU A 468 -6.66 -31.50 -3.65
CA LEU A 468 -7.28 -32.19 -2.52
C LEU A 468 -8.79 -31.93 -2.59
N LYS A 469 -9.61 -32.87 -2.14
CA LYS A 469 -11.05 -32.64 -1.97
C LYS A 469 -11.42 -32.92 -0.54
#